data_AF-A0A7V9LGN2-F1
#
_entry.id   AF-A0A7V9LGN2-F1
#
_cell.length_a   1.000
_cell.length_b   1.000
_cell.length_c   1.000
_cell.angle_alpha   90.00
_cell.angle_beta   90.00
_cell.angle_gamma   90.00
#
_symmetry.space_group_name_H-M   'P 1'
#
loop_
_entity.id
_entity.type
_entity.pdbx_description
1 polymer ?
#
loop_
_entity_poly.entity_id
_entity_poly.type
_entity_poly.pdbx_seq_one_letter_code
_entity_poly.pdbx_strand_id
1 'polypeptide(L)' 'MPSEPATTEERLHVTRSRANPGGTAQAEGTVEFRSRKPPWLKVPAPGGPNYRRLKSTIAADNLHTVCEEANCPNVGECWE' A
#
# COMPACT_ATOMS: atom_id res chain seq x y z
N MET A 1 32.97 -35.64 -3.82
CA MET A 1 32.23 -34.37 -3.65
C MET A 1 31.76 -33.94 -5.03
N PRO A 2 30.57 -34.37 -5.50
CA PRO A 2 30.04 -33.91 -6.77
C PRO A 2 29.58 -32.44 -6.62
N SER A 3 30.10 -31.59 -7.49
CA SER A 3 29.76 -30.17 -7.59
C SER A 3 28.45 -29.99 -8.35
N GLU A 4 27.43 -29.46 -7.68
CA GLU A 4 26.17 -29.04 -8.30
C GLU A 4 26.38 -27.79 -9.18
N PRO A 5 25.81 -27.75 -10.41
CA PRO A 5 25.79 -26.52 -11.18
C PRO A 5 24.69 -25.59 -10.66
N ALA A 6 25.06 -24.34 -10.37
CA ALA A 6 24.10 -23.29 -10.02
C ALA A 6 23.20 -22.98 -11.23
N THR A 7 21.98 -23.50 -11.22
CA THR A 7 20.93 -23.06 -12.14
C THR A 7 20.58 -21.61 -11.83
N THR A 8 21.08 -20.70 -12.67
CA THR A 8 20.66 -19.29 -12.66
C THR A 8 19.30 -19.22 -13.35
N GLU A 9 18.22 -19.43 -12.59
CA GLU A 9 16.89 -19.01 -13.05
C GLU A 9 16.83 -17.49 -12.97
N GLU A 10 16.76 -16.86 -14.15
CA GLU A 10 16.63 -15.42 -14.29
C GLU A 10 15.33 -14.96 -13.60
N ARG A 11 15.48 -14.19 -12.52
CA ARG A 11 14.35 -13.62 -11.78
C ARG A 11 13.68 -12.56 -12.66
N LEU A 12 12.68 -12.98 -13.42
CA LEU A 12 11.90 -12.09 -14.28
C LEU A 12 11.22 -11.01 -13.42
N HIS A 13 11.82 -9.81 -13.35
CA HIS A 13 11.23 -8.66 -12.68
C HIS A 13 10.10 -8.12 -13.54
N VAL A 14 8.89 -8.66 -13.37
CA VAL A 14 7.67 -8.06 -13.91
C VAL A 14 7.51 -6.70 -13.24
N THR A 15 7.92 -5.64 -13.93
CA THR A 15 7.70 -4.29 -13.43
C THR A 15 6.18 -4.10 -13.32
N ARG A 16 5.70 -3.77 -12.12
CA ARG A 16 4.33 -3.28 -11.91
C ARG A 16 4.27 -1.84 -12.42
N SER A 17 4.52 -1.66 -13.72
CA SER A 17 4.46 -0.36 -14.37
C SER A 17 3.03 0.16 -14.35
N ARG A 18 2.87 1.45 -14.01
CA ARG A 18 1.59 2.19 -14.11
C ARG A 18 1.00 2.18 -15.53
N ALA A 19 1.82 1.89 -16.54
CA ALA A 19 1.42 1.76 -17.94
C ALA A 19 0.55 0.51 -18.24
N ASN A 20 0.53 -0.49 -17.35
CA ASN A 20 -0.39 -1.62 -17.41
C ASN A 20 -1.18 -1.73 -16.09
N PRO A 21 -2.31 -1.03 -15.94
CA PRO A 21 -3.11 -1.07 -14.72
C PRO A 21 -3.89 -2.39 -14.55
N GLY A 22 -3.87 -3.29 -15.53
CA GLY A 22 -4.56 -4.58 -15.51
C GLY A 22 -3.58 -5.73 -15.48
N GLY A 23 -3.03 -6.04 -14.31
CA GLY A 23 -2.47 -7.37 -14.05
C GLY A 23 -3.59 -8.39 -14.26
N THR A 24 -3.38 -9.27 -15.24
CA THR A 24 -4.26 -10.32 -15.76
C THR A 24 -5.54 -9.86 -16.47
N ALA A 25 -5.56 -10.05 -17.79
CA ALA A 25 -6.80 -10.16 -18.53
C ALA A 25 -7.62 -11.32 -17.93
N GLN A 26 -8.77 -10.98 -17.34
CA GLN A 26 -9.94 -11.85 -17.21
C GLN A 26 -9.71 -13.20 -16.51
N ALA A 27 -9.39 -13.17 -15.21
CA ALA A 27 -9.73 -14.28 -14.32
C ALA A 27 -11.14 -14.05 -13.77
N GLU A 28 -11.98 -15.10 -13.74
CA GLU A 28 -13.28 -15.04 -13.07
C GLU A 28 -13.12 -14.59 -11.62
N GLY A 29 -13.85 -13.53 -11.23
CA GLY A 29 -13.76 -12.92 -9.91
C GLY A 29 -12.83 -11.70 -9.79
N THR A 30 -12.24 -11.23 -10.89
CA THR A 30 -11.46 -9.98 -10.89
C THR A 30 -12.35 -8.74 -10.96
N VAL A 31 -12.10 -7.76 -10.10
CA VAL A 31 -12.82 -6.48 -10.07
C VAL A 31 -12.01 -5.42 -10.79
N GLU A 32 -12.64 -4.58 -11.62
CA GLU A 32 -11.98 -3.51 -12.36
C GLU A 32 -11.15 -2.61 -11.42
N PHE A 33 -9.90 -2.30 -11.77
CA PHE A 33 -8.93 -1.62 -10.91
C PHE A 33 -9.41 -0.25 -10.35
N ARG A 34 -10.36 0.41 -11.02
CA ARG A 34 -10.94 1.71 -10.61
C ARG A 34 -12.36 1.61 -10.06
N SER A 35 -12.89 0.40 -9.93
CA SER A 35 -14.16 0.17 -9.26
C SER A 35 -14.11 0.62 -7.79
N ARG A 36 -15.28 0.87 -7.21
CA ARG A 36 -15.38 1.21 -5.78
C ARG A 36 -14.85 0.05 -4.94
N LYS A 37 -13.99 0.38 -3.97
CA LYS A 37 -13.54 -0.58 -2.96
C LYS A 37 -14.73 -1.21 -2.21
N PRO A 38 -14.67 -2.51 -1.90
CA PRO A 38 -15.75 -3.20 -1.19
C PRO A 38 -15.92 -2.65 0.24
N PRO A 39 -17.09 -2.84 0.87
CA PRO A 39 -17.38 -2.28 2.20
C PRO A 39 -16.40 -2.72 3.29
N TRP A 40 -15.97 -3.99 3.29
CA TRP A 40 -15.07 -4.55 4.31
C TRP A 40 -13.65 -3.99 4.27
N LEU A 41 -13.24 -3.33 3.18
CA LEU A 41 -11.93 -2.71 3.03
C LEU A 41 -11.93 -1.23 3.45
N LYS A 42 -13.10 -0.67 3.79
CA LYS A 42 -13.23 0.73 4.19
C LYS A 42 -13.05 0.86 5.68
N VAL A 43 -12.44 1.98 6.08
CA VAL A 43 -12.21 2.35 7.47
C VAL A 43 -12.84 3.72 7.75
N PRO A 44 -13.17 4.03 9.01
CA PRO A 44 -13.66 5.35 9.39
C PRO A 44 -12.65 6.46 9.06
N ALA A 45 -13.15 7.66 8.78
CA ALA A 45 -12.28 8.82 8.59
C ALA A 45 -11.61 9.21 9.92
N PRO A 46 -10.30 9.54 9.91
CA PRO A 46 -9.61 9.98 11.11
C PRO A 46 -10.11 11.36 11.57
N GLY A 47 -10.04 11.63 12.88
CA GLY A 47 -10.48 12.93 13.38
C GLY A 47 -10.56 13.11 14.89
N GLY A 48 -10.05 12.19 15.71
CA GLY A 48 -10.02 12.41 17.16
C GLY A 48 -9.03 13.48 17.60
N PRO A 49 -9.06 13.86 18.89
CA PRO A 49 -8.14 14.84 19.47
C PRO A 49 -6.67 14.44 19.34
N ASN A 50 -6.35 13.16 19.53
CA ASN A 50 -4.98 12.66 19.46
C ASN A 50 -4.43 12.68 18.04
N TYR A 51 -5.22 12.25 17.05
CA TYR A 51 -4.89 12.41 15.64
C TYR A 51 -4.53 13.86 15.29
N ARG A 52 -5.36 14.85 15.71
CA ARG A 52 -5.10 16.27 15.42
C ARG A 52 -3.83 16.77 16.10
N ARG A 53 -3.61 16.40 17.37
CA ARG A 53 -2.43 16.78 18.13
C ARG A 53 -1.17 16.24 17.47
N LEU A 54 -1.12 14.94 17.18
CA LEU A 54 0.06 14.31 16.60
C LEU A 54 0.36 14.86 15.20
N LYS A 55 -0.68 15.04 14.37
CA LYS A 55 -0.55 15.69 13.06
C LYS A 55 0.05 17.10 13.16
N SER A 56 -0.36 17.89 14.16
CA SER A 56 0.20 19.23 14.36
C SER A 56 1.67 19.20 14.80
N THR A 57 2.05 18.23 15.64
CA THR A 57 3.44 18.05 16.09
C THR A 57 4.35 17.64 14.93
N ILE A 58 3.96 16.64 14.14
CA ILE A 58 4.72 16.18 12.97
C ILE A 58 4.96 17.34 12.00
N ALA A 59 3.92 18.14 11.72
CA ALA A 59 4.03 19.30 10.85
C ALA A 59 4.91 20.41 11.42
N ALA A 60 4.83 20.67 12.73
CA ALA A 60 5.65 21.68 13.41
C ALA A 60 7.14 21.32 13.39
N ASP A 61 7.45 20.03 13.52
CA ASP A 61 8.82 19.51 13.54
C ASP A 61 9.35 19.21 12.12
N ASN A 62 8.56 19.47 11.08
CA ASN A 62 8.90 19.19 9.67
C ASN A 62 9.34 17.72 9.46
N LEU A 63 8.60 16.78 10.06
CA LEU A 63 8.86 15.35 9.98
C LEU A 63 7.97 14.70 8.92
N HIS A 64 8.45 13.59 8.36
CA HIS A 64 7.71 12.74 7.43
C HIS A 64 7.45 11.37 8.05
N THR A 65 6.26 10.82 7.80
CA THR A 65 5.89 9.49 8.27
C THR A 65 5.37 8.62 7.14
N VAL A 66 5.60 7.31 7.22
CA VAL A 66 5.01 6.35 6.27
C VAL A 66 3.48 6.41 6.29
N CYS A 67 2.88 6.77 7.43
CA CYS A 67 1.44 6.92 7.56
C CYS A 67 0.88 8.00 6.62
N GLU A 68 1.60 9.11 6.44
CA GLU A 68 1.21 10.21 5.56
C GLU A 68 1.61 9.93 4.11
N GLU A 69 2.88 9.56 3.85
CA GLU A 69 3.40 9.37 2.49
C GLU A 69 2.70 8.22 1.74
N ALA A 70 2.27 7.18 2.46
CA ALA A 70 1.59 6.02 1.87
C ALA A 70 0.06 6.19 1.82
N ASN A 71 -0.50 7.30 2.31
CA ASN A 71 -1.94 7.46 2.55
C ASN A 71 -2.53 6.25 3.29
N CYS A 72 -1.92 5.88 4.42
CA CYS A 72 -2.28 4.68 5.15
C CYS A 72 -3.74 4.76 5.63
N PRO A 73 -4.61 3.76 5.30
CA PRO A 73 -6.00 3.77 5.74
C PRO A 73 -6.12 3.74 7.28
N ASN A 74 -5.14 3.16 7.97
CA ASN A 74 -5.20 2.95 9.42
C ASN A 74 -4.69 4.16 10.23
N VAL A 75 -4.38 5.30 9.59
CA VAL A 75 -3.79 6.47 10.27
C VAL A 75 -4.66 7.02 11.41
N GLY A 76 -5.99 6.82 11.36
CA GLY A 76 -6.87 7.17 12.47
C GLY A 76 -6.59 6.33 13.71
N GLU A 77 -6.74 5.02 13.60
CA GLU A 77 -6.54 4.08 14.70
C GLU A 77 -5.10 4.09 15.24
N CYS A 78 -4.10 4.19 14.36
CA CYS A 78 -2.71 4.21 14.79
C CYS A 78 -2.31 5.46 15.58
N TRP A 79 -3.02 6.59 15.40
CA TRP A 79 -2.70 7.88 16.01
C TRP A 79 -3.72 8.33 17.07
N GLU A 80 -4.73 7.49 17.38
CA GLU A 80 -5.54 7.70 18.58
C GLU A 80 -4.80 7.41 19.88
#